data_AF-A0A7R9P8Q7-F1
#
_entry.id   AF-A0A7R9P8Q7-F1
#
_cell.length_a   1.000
_cell.length_b   1.000
_cell.length_c   1.000
_cell.angle_alpha   90.00
_cell.angle_beta   90.00
_cell.angle_gamma   90.00
#
_symmetry.space_group_name_H-M   'P 1'
#
loop_
_entity.id
_entity.type
_entity.pdbx_description
1 polymer ?
#
loop_
_entity_poly.entity_id
_entity_poly.type
_entity_poly.pdbx_seq_one_letter_code
_entity_poly.pdbx_strand_id
1 'polypeptide(L)'
;MTDEHGVLFSDEDDDSDNGYHVPEMQGVLSKWTNYIHGWQSRFIVLKDGTLSYYKSEQETGFGCRGSISLFKATIKPHEFDECRFDVSVNDCVWYLRAETSEDKQRWVDVLETYKVCFYHELEQMTTYLISKNLNEAEEYRRVLLLLTRASPRKPAMAERAPLDIKAQGSF
;
A
#
# COMPACT_ATOMS: atom_id res chain seq x y z
N MET A 1 -12.83 27.56 59.63
CA MET A 1 -11.48 27.05 59.93
C MET A 1 -11.49 25.60 59.52
N THR A 2 -10.80 25.11 58.51
CA THR A 2 -10.01 25.62 57.38
C THR A 2 -9.67 24.35 56.61
N ASP A 3 -9.55 24.50 55.30
CA ASP A 3 -9.41 23.49 54.25
C ASP A 3 -8.20 22.54 54.38
N GLU A 4 -8.19 21.48 53.54
CA GLU A 4 -7.09 21.07 52.62
C GLU A 4 -7.35 19.63 52.14
N HIS A 5 -7.88 19.40 50.92
CA HIS A 5 -7.22 19.32 49.61
C HIS A 5 -6.12 18.25 49.51
N GLY A 6 -6.43 17.15 48.80
CA GLY A 6 -5.51 16.04 48.52
C GLY A 6 -5.80 15.38 47.16
N VAL A 7 -5.54 16.14 46.11
CA VAL A 7 -5.09 15.79 44.75
C VAL A 7 -5.62 14.49 44.11
N LEU A 8 -6.51 14.70 43.14
CA LEU A 8 -6.82 13.80 42.03
C LEU A 8 -5.56 13.73 41.13
N PHE A 9 -4.90 12.58 41.03
CA PHE A 9 -3.95 12.33 39.95
C PHE A 9 -4.72 11.77 38.77
N SER A 10 -5.02 12.65 37.84
CA SER A 10 -5.48 12.34 36.50
C SER A 10 -4.29 11.83 35.68
N ASP A 11 -4.23 10.52 35.45
CA ASP A 11 -3.43 9.95 34.36
C ASP A 11 -4.20 10.23 33.06
N GLU A 12 -4.01 11.45 32.54
CA GLU A 12 -4.35 11.80 31.16
C GLU A 12 -3.27 11.18 30.26
N ASP A 13 -3.40 9.90 29.97
CA ASP A 13 -2.79 9.31 28.76
C ASP A 13 -3.56 9.89 27.56
N ASP A 14 -3.15 11.09 27.15
CA ASP A 14 -3.46 11.73 25.88
C ASP A 14 -2.78 10.95 24.74
N ASP A 15 -3.25 9.73 24.49
CA ASP A 15 -3.08 9.08 23.19
C ASP A 15 -3.97 9.85 22.22
N SER A 16 -3.40 10.90 21.62
CA SER A 16 -3.94 11.54 20.44
C SER A 16 -3.89 10.54 19.28
N ASP A 17 -4.78 9.54 19.32
CA ASP A 17 -5.12 8.61 18.24
C ASP A 17 -5.63 9.46 17.07
N ASN A 18 -4.69 9.87 16.22
CA ASN A 18 -4.98 10.55 14.97
C ASN A 18 -5.51 9.52 13.95
N GLY A 19 -6.64 8.88 14.28
CA GLY A 19 -7.76 8.47 13.42
C GLY A 19 -7.54 7.68 12.13
N TYR A 20 -6.32 7.28 11.75
CA TYR A 20 -6.05 6.60 10.49
C TYR A 20 -4.92 5.58 10.61
N HIS A 21 -5.08 4.59 11.51
CA HIS A 21 -4.19 3.44 11.52
C HIS A 21 -4.44 2.62 10.25
N VAL A 22 -3.53 2.73 9.28
CA VAL A 22 -3.64 1.97 8.04
C VAL A 22 -3.47 0.46 8.37
N PRO A 23 -4.23 -0.46 7.74
CA PRO A 23 -4.30 -1.84 8.21
C PRO A 23 -2.98 -2.59 8.08
N GLU A 24 -2.36 -2.99 9.20
CA GLU A 24 -1.25 -3.94 9.15
C GLU A 24 -1.74 -5.29 8.60
N MET A 25 -0.89 -5.95 7.80
CA MET A 25 -1.21 -7.26 7.23
C MET A 25 0.02 -8.14 7.20
N GLN A 26 -0.13 -9.40 7.59
CA GLN A 26 0.93 -10.38 7.52
C GLN A 26 0.40 -11.72 7.03
N GLY A 27 1.26 -12.51 6.39
CA GLY A 27 0.90 -13.82 5.89
C GLY A 27 1.98 -14.44 5.01
N VAL A 28 1.83 -15.73 4.74
CA VAL A 28 2.75 -16.44 3.84
C VAL A 28 2.31 -16.22 2.39
N LEU A 29 3.23 -15.75 1.55
CA LEU A 29 3.06 -15.69 0.10
C LEU A 29 4.16 -16.49 -0.58
N SER A 30 3.86 -17.00 -1.77
CA SER A 30 4.88 -17.55 -2.66
C SER A 30 5.60 -16.40 -3.35
N LYS A 31 6.90 -16.24 -3.08
CA LYS A 31 7.75 -15.22 -3.72
C LYS A 31 8.66 -15.88 -4.75
N TRP A 32 8.71 -15.34 -5.96
CA TRP A 32 9.72 -15.75 -6.94
C TRP A 32 11.12 -15.38 -6.47
N THR A 33 12.06 -16.33 -6.59
CA THR A 33 13.45 -16.16 -6.19
C THR A 33 14.40 -16.13 -7.39
N ASN A 34 14.50 -17.23 -8.14
CA ASN A 34 15.28 -17.35 -9.36
C ASN A 34 14.86 -18.60 -10.15
N TYR A 35 15.46 -18.85 -11.32
CA TYR A 35 15.13 -20.03 -12.14
C TYR A 35 15.50 -21.38 -11.51
N ILE A 36 16.42 -21.41 -10.55
CA ILE A 36 16.87 -22.65 -9.90
C ILE A 36 15.89 -23.06 -8.78
N HIS A 37 15.42 -22.09 -7.99
CA HIS A 37 14.58 -22.33 -6.81
C HIS A 37 13.11 -21.97 -7.03
N GLY A 38 12.80 -21.21 -8.07
CA GLY A 38 11.44 -20.82 -8.45
C GLY A 38 10.70 -20.02 -7.37
N TRP A 39 9.43 -20.38 -7.18
CA TRP A 39 8.55 -19.84 -6.15
C TRP A 39 8.86 -20.46 -4.80
N GLN A 40 8.97 -19.64 -3.76
CA GLN A 40 9.29 -20.08 -2.41
C GLN A 40 8.40 -19.38 -1.40
N SER A 41 7.91 -20.12 -0.41
CA SER A 41 7.13 -19.54 0.68
C SER A 41 7.97 -18.54 1.47
N ARG A 42 7.43 -17.34 1.65
CA ARG A 42 8.03 -16.28 2.46
C ARG A 42 6.96 -15.66 3.33
N PHE A 43 7.31 -15.36 4.56
CA PHE A 43 6.44 -14.62 5.45
C PHE A 43 6.55 -13.14 5.10
N ILE A 44 5.44 -12.55 4.69
CA ILE A 44 5.33 -11.16 4.27
C ILE A 44 4.68 -10.38 5.39
N VAL A 45 5.23 -9.21 5.71
CA VAL A 45 4.72 -8.30 6.73
C VAL A 45 4.61 -6.92 6.12
N LEU A 46 3.41 -6.34 6.21
CA LEU A 46 3.11 -4.97 5.89
C LEU A 46 2.87 -4.22 7.19
N LYS A 47 3.75 -3.25 7.47
CA LYS A 47 3.70 -2.42 8.66
C LYS A 47 4.31 -1.05 8.33
N ASP A 48 3.69 0.02 8.82
CA ASP A 48 4.17 1.40 8.67
C ASP A 48 4.54 1.76 7.22
N GLY A 49 3.68 1.38 6.27
CA GLY A 49 3.88 1.63 4.84
C GLY A 49 5.07 0.88 4.21
N THR A 50 5.64 -0.09 4.92
CA THR A 50 6.78 -0.90 4.48
C THR A 50 6.37 -2.37 4.34
N LEU A 51 6.56 -2.92 3.15
CA LEU A 51 6.38 -4.34 2.87
C LEU A 51 7.71 -5.07 3.02
N SER A 52 7.84 -5.90 4.04
CA SER A 52 9.05 -6.66 4.35
C SER A 52 8.82 -8.15 4.16
N TYR A 53 9.88 -8.92 3.88
CA TYR A 53 9.79 -10.38 3.84
C TYR A 53 10.88 -11.10 4.62
N TYR A 54 10.48 -12.25 5.14
CA TYR A 54 11.28 -13.14 5.97
C TYR A 54 11.21 -14.55 5.41
N LYS A 55 12.17 -15.40 5.78
CA LYS A 55 12.14 -16.81 5.39
C LYS A 55 10.97 -17.54 6.05
N SER A 56 10.65 -17.21 7.31
CA SER A 56 9.46 -17.66 8.04
C SER A 56 9.05 -16.63 9.09
N GLU A 57 7.90 -16.84 9.72
CA GLU A 57 7.36 -15.99 10.79
C GLU A 57 8.28 -15.93 12.02
N GLN A 58 8.96 -17.02 12.36
CA GLN A 58 9.87 -17.10 13.51
C GLN A 58 11.15 -16.28 13.30
N GLU A 59 11.49 -15.94 12.05
CA GLU A 59 12.69 -15.16 11.71
C GLU A 59 12.43 -13.63 11.67
N THR A 60 11.28 -13.15 12.15
CA THR A 60 10.90 -11.72 12.09
C THR A 60 11.80 -10.79 12.92
N GLY A 61 12.38 -11.27 14.03
CA GLY A 61 13.20 -10.43 14.91
C GLY A 61 14.59 -10.04 14.38
N PHE A 62 15.22 -10.87 13.54
CA PHE A 62 16.59 -10.63 13.03
C PHE A 62 16.81 -11.07 11.56
N GLY A 63 15.78 -11.55 10.88
CA GLY A 63 15.90 -12.27 9.60
C GLY A 63 15.31 -11.56 8.38
N CYS A 64 15.15 -10.22 8.41
CA CYS A 64 14.63 -9.48 7.26
C CYS A 64 15.52 -9.68 6.02
N ARG A 65 14.93 -10.12 4.91
CA ARG A 65 15.64 -10.42 3.66
C ARG A 65 15.44 -9.34 2.59
N GLY A 66 14.59 -8.35 2.88
CA GLY A 66 14.35 -7.21 2.03
C GLY A 66 13.05 -6.50 2.41
N SER A 67 13.01 -5.22 2.09
CA SER A 67 11.87 -4.34 2.32
C SER A 67 11.61 -3.44 1.11
N ILE A 68 10.35 -3.11 0.88
CA ILE A 68 9.88 -2.15 -0.13
C ILE A 68 9.00 -1.12 0.57
N SER A 69 9.33 0.15 0.41
CA SER A 69 8.46 1.26 0.82
C SER A 69 7.31 1.44 -0.16
N LEU A 70 6.06 1.37 0.32
CA LEU A 70 4.86 1.50 -0.53
C LEU A 70 4.66 2.90 -1.11
N PHE A 71 5.26 3.92 -0.49
CA PHE A 71 5.20 5.31 -0.95
C PHE A 71 5.55 5.49 -2.44
N LYS A 72 6.46 4.66 -2.98
CA LYS A 72 6.86 4.69 -4.40
C LYS A 72 6.49 3.42 -5.16
N ALA A 73 5.74 2.53 -4.52
CA ALA A 73 5.48 1.21 -5.08
C ALA A 73 4.38 1.25 -6.13
N THR A 74 4.61 0.53 -7.23
CA THR A 74 3.58 0.13 -8.18
C THR A 74 3.12 -1.27 -7.82
N ILE A 75 1.81 -1.44 -7.65
CA ILE A 75 1.18 -2.74 -7.43
C ILE A 75 0.46 -3.10 -8.73
N LYS A 76 0.82 -4.25 -9.32
CA LYS A 76 0.23 -4.71 -10.57
C LYS A 76 -0.32 -6.13 -10.41
N PRO A 77 -1.64 -6.31 -10.33
CA PRO A 77 -2.26 -7.64 -10.47
C PRO A 77 -1.87 -8.26 -11.82
N HIS A 78 -1.59 -9.56 -11.84
CA HIS A 78 -1.23 -10.25 -13.07
C HIS A 78 -2.48 -10.54 -13.93
N GLU A 79 -2.39 -10.37 -15.25
CA GLU A 79 -3.54 -10.42 -16.16
C GLU A 79 -4.12 -11.84 -16.34
N PHE A 80 -3.28 -12.87 -16.25
CA PHE A 80 -3.65 -14.26 -16.51
C PHE A 80 -3.53 -15.19 -15.31
N ASP A 81 -2.92 -14.70 -14.23
CA ASP A 81 -2.62 -15.51 -13.06
C ASP A 81 -3.38 -14.91 -11.89
N GLU A 82 -4.54 -15.49 -11.63
CA GLU A 82 -5.52 -14.96 -10.69
C GLU A 82 -5.02 -14.92 -9.25
N CYS A 83 -3.93 -15.62 -8.93
CA CYS A 83 -3.32 -15.59 -7.60
C CYS A 83 -2.08 -14.69 -7.53
N ARG A 84 -1.63 -14.09 -8.64
CA ARG A 84 -0.37 -13.32 -8.70
C ARG A 84 -0.58 -11.82 -8.75
N PHE A 85 0.31 -11.11 -8.08
CA PHE A 85 0.51 -9.68 -8.18
C PHE A 85 1.99 -9.34 -8.03
N ASP A 86 2.38 -8.22 -8.63
CA ASP A 86 3.76 -7.76 -8.65
C ASP A 86 3.85 -6.43 -7.90
N VAL A 87 4.85 -6.29 -7.02
CA VAL A 87 5.15 -5.05 -6.28
C VAL A 87 6.51 -4.55 -6.71
N SER A 88 6.59 -3.34 -7.26
CA SER A 88 7.85 -2.78 -7.76
C SER A 88 8.15 -1.37 -7.30
N VAL A 89 9.42 -1.09 -7.04
CA VAL A 89 9.99 0.26 -6.82
C VAL A 89 11.27 0.36 -7.63
N ASN A 90 11.32 1.30 -8.58
CA ASN A 90 12.42 1.42 -9.54
C ASN A 90 12.68 0.06 -10.22
N ASP A 91 13.92 -0.42 -10.20
CA ASP A 91 14.32 -1.71 -10.80
C ASP A 91 14.11 -2.93 -9.88
N CYS A 92 13.63 -2.72 -8.64
CA CYS A 92 13.33 -3.81 -7.72
C CYS A 92 11.89 -4.27 -7.91
N VAL A 93 11.70 -5.53 -8.33
CA VAL A 93 10.38 -6.15 -8.53
C VAL A 93 10.26 -7.40 -7.67
N TRP A 94 9.19 -7.49 -6.87
CA TRP A 94 8.77 -8.70 -6.18
C TRP A 94 7.57 -9.29 -6.89
N TYR A 95 7.74 -10.51 -7.39
CA TYR A 95 6.64 -11.33 -7.91
C TYR A 95 6.09 -12.16 -6.75
N LEU A 96 4.80 -11.97 -6.43
CA LEU A 96 4.13 -12.57 -5.29
C LEU A 96 2.89 -13.32 -5.75
N ARG A 97 2.65 -14.48 -5.12
CA ARG A 97 1.46 -15.32 -5.32
C ARG A 97 0.81 -15.62 -3.98
N ALA A 98 -0.48 -15.36 -3.89
CA ALA A 98 -1.32 -15.81 -2.79
C ALA A 98 -1.81 -17.25 -3.03
N GLU A 99 -2.43 -17.84 -2.02
CA GLU A 99 -3.02 -19.19 -2.13
C GLU A 99 -4.29 -19.16 -2.99
N THR A 100 -5.13 -18.14 -2.79
CA THR A 100 -6.40 -17.96 -3.49
C THR A 100 -6.45 -16.60 -4.20
N SER A 101 -7.38 -16.46 -5.15
CA SER A 101 -7.61 -15.20 -5.87
C SER A 101 -8.15 -14.10 -4.95
N GLU A 102 -8.89 -14.52 -3.94
CA GLU A 102 -9.49 -13.73 -2.87
C GLU A 102 -8.42 -13.19 -1.94
N ASP A 103 -7.47 -14.04 -1.53
CA ASP A 103 -6.32 -13.61 -0.72
C ASP A 103 -5.44 -12.64 -1.50
N LYS A 104 -5.20 -12.90 -2.80
CA LYS A 104 -4.52 -11.94 -3.68
C LYS A 104 -5.25 -10.61 -3.70
N GLN A 105 -6.58 -10.62 -3.84
CA GLN A 105 -7.37 -9.40 -3.88
C GLN A 105 -7.27 -8.63 -2.56
N ARG A 106 -7.35 -9.32 -1.42
CA ARG A 106 -7.18 -8.74 -0.09
C ARG A 106 -5.82 -8.05 0.05
N TRP A 107 -4.72 -8.71 -0.38
CA TRP A 107 -3.40 -8.10 -0.37
C TRP A 107 -3.34 -6.85 -1.25
N VAL A 108 -3.82 -6.92 -2.48
CA VAL A 108 -3.82 -5.77 -3.42
C VAL A 108 -4.62 -4.60 -2.84
N ASP A 109 -5.80 -4.85 -2.30
CA ASP A 109 -6.69 -3.82 -1.76
C ASP A 109 -6.05 -3.11 -0.57
N VAL A 110 -5.44 -3.85 0.36
CA VAL A 110 -4.74 -3.26 1.51
C VAL A 110 -3.53 -2.43 1.04
N LEU A 111 -2.71 -2.96 0.12
CA LEU A 111 -1.53 -2.25 -0.39
C LEU A 111 -1.90 -0.94 -1.11
N GLU A 112 -2.97 -0.94 -1.91
CA GLU A 112 -3.44 0.29 -2.57
C GLU A 112 -4.13 1.25 -1.58
N THR A 113 -4.83 0.73 -0.57
CA THR A 113 -5.39 1.54 0.51
C THR A 113 -4.29 2.32 1.24
N TYR A 114 -3.14 1.72 1.52
CA TYR A 114 -1.98 2.43 2.08
C TYR A 114 -1.57 3.64 1.26
N LYS A 115 -1.53 3.51 -0.07
CA LYS A 115 -1.14 4.61 -0.95
C LYS A 115 -2.18 5.73 -0.92
N VAL A 116 -3.48 5.37 -0.94
CA VAL A 116 -4.56 6.36 -0.88
C VAL A 116 -4.57 7.11 0.45
N CYS A 117 -4.51 6.40 1.59
CA CYS A 117 -4.47 7.01 2.92
C CYS A 117 -3.29 7.95 3.07
N PHE A 118 -2.11 7.53 2.60
CA PHE A 118 -0.91 8.34 2.65
C PHE A 118 -1.05 9.64 1.83
N TYR A 119 -1.64 9.60 0.63
CA TYR A 119 -1.89 10.82 -0.14
C TYR A 119 -2.89 11.74 0.54
N HIS A 120 -3.94 11.17 1.13
CA HIS A 120 -4.94 11.93 1.86
C HIS A 120 -4.36 12.61 3.11
N GLU A 121 -3.42 11.96 3.80
CA GLU A 121 -2.68 12.56 4.93
C GLU A 121 -1.80 13.73 4.46
N LEU A 122 -1.06 13.55 3.36
CA LEU A 122 -0.29 14.66 2.78
C LEU A 122 -1.19 15.83 2.35
N GLU A 123 -2.37 15.57 1.79
CA GLU A 123 -3.34 16.62 1.41
C GLU A 123 -3.87 17.39 2.61
N GLN A 124 -4.22 16.69 3.70
CA GLN A 124 -4.67 17.31 4.94
C GLN A 124 -3.55 18.15 5.58
N MET A 125 -2.33 17.59 5.68
CA MET A 125 -1.17 18.29 6.22
C MET A 125 -0.84 19.55 5.39
N THR A 126 -0.87 19.41 4.07
CA THR A 126 -0.65 20.54 3.16
C THR A 126 -1.69 21.63 3.38
N THR A 127 -2.97 21.27 3.46
CA THR A 127 -4.07 22.22 3.72
C THR A 127 -3.90 22.93 5.06
N TYR A 128 -3.50 22.20 6.10
CA TYR A 128 -3.23 22.76 7.42
C TYR A 128 -2.08 23.77 7.38
N LEU A 129 -0.93 23.43 6.81
CA LEU A 129 0.23 24.31 6.72
C LEU A 129 -0.07 25.61 5.95
N ILE A 130 -0.86 25.51 4.87
CA ILE A 130 -1.36 26.67 4.12
C ILE A 130 -2.22 27.56 5.01
N SER A 131 -3.16 26.97 5.76
CA SER A 131 -4.06 27.71 6.66
C SER A 131 -3.31 28.45 7.78
N LYS A 132 -2.16 27.91 8.21
CA LYS A 132 -1.27 28.51 9.20
C LYS A 132 -0.25 29.47 8.59
N ASN A 133 -0.27 29.66 7.27
CA ASN A 133 0.65 30.52 6.52
C ASN A 133 2.13 30.20 6.81
N LEU A 134 2.44 28.91 6.94
CA LEU A 134 3.79 28.41 7.18
C LEU A 134 4.51 28.19 5.84
N ASN A 135 5.77 28.60 5.78
CA ASN A 135 6.60 28.50 4.57
C ASN A 135 6.83 27.05 4.08
N GLU A 136 6.61 26.05 4.96
CA GLU A 136 6.78 24.63 4.66
C GLU A 136 5.70 24.10 3.69
N ALA A 137 4.55 24.79 3.56
CA ALA A 137 3.46 24.37 2.68
C ALA A 137 3.87 24.21 1.21
N GLU A 138 4.87 24.95 0.72
CA GLU A 138 5.36 24.82 -0.65
C GLU A 138 6.11 23.51 -0.89
N GLU A 139 6.83 23.00 0.11
CA GLU A 139 7.58 21.75 0.02
C GLU A 139 6.61 20.56 -0.07
N TYR A 140 5.61 20.52 0.81
CA TYR A 140 4.57 19.48 0.79
C TYR A 140 3.73 19.51 -0.50
N ARG A 141 3.39 20.70 -1.01
CA ARG A 141 2.72 20.84 -2.32
C ARG A 141 3.56 20.27 -3.47
N ARG A 142 4.88 20.50 -3.47
CA ARG A 142 5.79 19.95 -4.49
C ARG A 142 5.86 18.42 -4.41
N VAL A 143 5.94 17.87 -3.20
CA VAL A 143 5.95 16.43 -2.97
C VAL A 143 4.64 15.79 -3.46
N LEU A 144 3.49 16.36 -3.09
CA LEU A 144 2.17 15.86 -3.52
C LEU A 144 2.03 15.85 -5.05
N LEU A 145 2.40 16.95 -5.73
CA LEU A 145 2.29 17.06 -7.19
C LEU A 145 3.17 16.06 -7.94
N LEU A 146 4.37 15.75 -7.43
CA LEU A 146 5.25 14.75 -8.02
C LEU A 146 4.66 13.34 -7.92
N LEU A 147 3.97 13.04 -6.81
CA LEU A 147 3.40 11.73 -6.57
C LEU A 147 2.12 11.49 -7.38
N THR A 148 1.23 12.48 -7.51
CA THR A 148 0.00 12.36 -8.31
C THR A 148 0.29 12.15 -9.79
N ARG A 149 1.39 12.72 -10.31
CA ARG A 149 1.82 12.57 -11.72
C ARG A 149 2.39 11.20 -12.05
N ALA A 150 2.84 10.45 -11.04
CA ALA A 150 3.41 9.11 -11.21
C ALA A 150 2.35 7.99 -11.27
N SER A 151 1.08 8.29 -10.99
CA SER A 151 0.00 7.31 -11.11
C SER A 151 -0.36 7.10 -12.59
N PRO A 152 -0.32 5.85 -13.11
CA PRO A 152 -0.86 5.56 -14.42
C PRO A 152 -2.34 5.94 -14.40
N ARG A 153 -2.74 6.90 -15.26
CA ARG A 153 -4.15 7.20 -15.47
C ARG A 153 -4.86 5.87 -15.71
N LYS A 154 -5.95 5.61 -14.97
CA LYS A 154 -6.88 4.52 -15.30
C LYS A 154 -7.11 4.57 -16.82
N PRO A 155 -7.00 3.45 -17.56
CA PRO A 155 -7.49 3.46 -18.93
C PRO A 155 -8.96 3.88 -18.85
N ALA A 156 -9.31 4.94 -19.59
CA ALA A 156 -10.69 5.32 -19.78
C ALA A 156 -11.46 4.06 -20.18
N MET A 157 -12.61 3.83 -19.55
CA MET A 157 -13.48 2.71 -19.89
C MET A 157 -13.59 2.62 -21.40
N ALA A 158 -13.14 1.50 -21.97
CA ALA A 158 -13.36 1.21 -23.38
C ALA A 158 -14.88 1.14 -23.56
N GLU A 159 -15.40 2.21 -24.14
CA GLU A 159 -16.75 2.34 -24.63
C GLU A 159 -17.06 1.11 -25.49
N ARG A 160 -18.08 0.36 -25.08
CA ARG A 160 -18.60 -0.80 -25.81
C ARG A 160 -18.95 -0.35 -27.23
N ALA A 161 -18.18 -0.78 -28.22
CA ALA A 161 -18.62 -0.72 -29.61
C ALA A 161 -19.70 -1.79 -29.85
N PRO A 162 -20.76 -1.47 -30.61
CA PRO A 162 -21.91 -2.34 -30.79
C PRO A 162 -21.60 -3.55 -31.69
N LEU A 163 -22.33 -4.64 -31.43
CA LEU A 163 -22.46 -5.81 -32.30
C LEU A 163 -23.30 -5.42 -33.53
N ASP A 164 -22.77 -5.64 -34.74
CA ASP A 164 -23.55 -5.79 -35.98
C ASP A 164 -22.74 -6.67 -36.96
N ILE A 165 -23.08 -7.96 -37.16
CA ILE A 165 -24.04 -8.56 -38.11
C ILE A 165 -23.60 -8.51 -39.61
N LYS A 166 -23.21 -9.70 -40.10
CA LYS A 166 -23.32 -10.32 -41.45
C LYS A 166 -22.79 -9.62 -42.73
N ALA A 167 -21.96 -10.37 -43.48
CA ALA A 167 -22.12 -10.73 -44.92
C ALA A 167 -21.04 -11.77 -45.30
N GLN A 168 -21.40 -13.02 -45.61
CA GLN A 168 -21.46 -13.65 -46.95
C GLN A 168 -20.16 -13.65 -47.79
N GLY A 169 -19.76 -14.84 -48.28
CA GLY A 169 -18.87 -14.96 -49.44
C GLY A 169 -18.10 -16.29 -49.53
N SER A 170 -18.62 -17.23 -50.30
CA SER A 170 -18.07 -18.54 -50.65
C SER A 170 -16.74 -18.49 -51.41
N PHE A 171 -15.92 -19.55 -51.29
CA PHE A 171 -15.55 -20.49 -52.38
C PHE A 171 -15.15 -21.83 -51.76
#